data_AF-G4TXH3-F1
#
_entry.id   AF-G4TXH3-F1
#
_cell.length_a   1.000
_cell.length_b   1.000
_cell.length_c   1.000
_cell.angle_alpha   90.00
_cell.angle_beta   90.00
_cell.angle_gamma   90.00
#
_symmetry.space_group_name_H-M   'P 1'
#
loop_
_entity.id
_entity.type
_entity.pdbx_description
1 polymer ?
#
loop_
_entity_poly.entity_id
_entity_poly.type
_entity_poly.pdbx_seq_one_letter_code
_entity_poly.pdbx_strand_id
1 'polypeptide(L)'
;MTTRKAALVSATPLPRDAYAGHRAAQARHQTMATQHWNQATIHMHQAEHHSDQAHAAQQNGHHQLAEDHRTQFDHHITQMNHHIDQHAHHLHQAELHGAQIPPGHRRSIDELD
;
A
#
# COMPACT_ATOMS: atom_id res chain seq x y z
N MET A 1 28.54 45.92 41.90
CA MET A 1 28.76 44.65 41.16
C MET A 1 27.96 43.59 41.90
N THR A 2 26.98 42.87 41.35
CA THR A 2 26.82 42.38 39.97
C THR A 2 25.32 42.12 39.72
N THR A 3 24.75 42.76 38.71
CA THR A 3 23.36 42.56 38.28
C THR A 3 23.20 41.15 37.72
N ARG A 4 22.35 40.31 38.32
CA ARG A 4 21.98 39.01 37.74
C ARG A 4 21.20 39.26 36.45
N LYS A 5 21.84 39.06 35.31
CA LYS A 5 21.17 38.97 34.00
C LYS A 5 20.33 37.70 34.01
N ALA A 6 19.01 37.86 34.16
CA ALA A 6 18.07 36.81 33.85
C ALA A 6 18.18 36.51 32.35
N ALA A 7 18.79 35.37 32.01
CA ALA A 7 18.75 34.85 30.66
C ALA A 7 17.32 34.38 30.40
N LEU A 8 16.57 35.18 29.65
CA LEU A 8 15.34 34.76 28.98
C LEU A 8 15.72 33.65 27.99
N VAL A 9 15.66 32.41 28.43
CA VAL A 9 15.64 31.26 27.53
C VAL A 9 14.29 31.32 26.83
N SER A 10 14.30 31.85 25.60
CA SER A 10 13.19 31.73 24.67
C SER A 10 12.92 30.24 24.50
N ALA A 11 11.90 29.73 25.17
CA ALA A 11 11.30 28.44 24.86
C ALA A 11 10.54 28.60 23.53
N THR A 12 11.29 28.85 22.45
CA THR A 12 10.76 28.70 21.10
C THR A 12 10.42 27.21 20.99
N PRO A 13 9.14 26.82 20.81
CA PRO A 13 8.82 25.43 20.54
C PRO A 13 9.69 25.01 19.36
N LEU A 14 10.51 23.96 19.55
CA LEU A 14 11.24 23.36 18.44
C LEU A 14 10.21 23.17 17.31
N PRO A 15 10.52 23.59 16.07
CA PRO A 15 9.57 23.48 14.98
C PRO A 15 9.12 22.03 14.92
N ARG A 16 7.82 21.82 15.19
CA ARG A 16 7.15 20.52 15.09
C ARG A 16 7.56 19.98 13.74
N ASP A 17 8.20 18.81 13.71
CA ASP A 17 8.80 18.26 12.50
C ASP A 17 7.84 18.40 11.31
N ALA A 18 8.13 19.35 10.43
CA ALA A 18 7.20 19.84 9.42
C ALA A 18 6.80 18.73 8.42
N TYR A 19 7.56 17.63 8.43
CA TYR A 19 7.42 16.52 7.49
C TYR A 19 6.90 15.25 8.15
N ALA A 20 6.67 15.24 9.47
CA ALA A 20 6.18 14.04 10.18
C ALA A 20 4.85 13.53 9.61
N GLY A 21 3.94 14.43 9.23
CA GLY A 21 2.68 14.06 8.58
C GLY A 21 2.89 13.40 7.21
N HIS A 22 3.82 13.93 6.40
CA HIS A 22 4.16 13.35 5.11
C HIS A 22 4.84 11.98 5.24
N ARG A 23 5.75 11.78 6.21
CA ARG A 23 6.36 10.47 6.46
C ARG A 23 5.33 9.44 6.90
N ALA A 24 4.44 9.79 7.83
CA ALA A 24 3.38 8.89 8.27
C ALA A 24 2.42 8.51 7.12
N ALA A 25 2.03 9.49 6.31
CA ALA A 25 1.16 9.25 5.15
C ALA A 25 1.85 8.40 4.07
N GLN A 26 3.12 8.70 3.75
CA GLN A 26 3.92 7.89 2.82
C GLN A 26 3.99 6.44 3.27
N ALA A 27 4.37 6.19 4.53
CA ALA A 27 4.46 4.83 5.08
C ALA A 27 3.13 4.10 5.03
N ARG A 28 2.03 4.77 5.41
CA ARG A 28 0.68 4.20 5.35
C ARG A 28 0.31 3.81 3.91
N HIS A 29 0.58 4.67 2.93
CA HIS A 29 0.32 4.38 1.53
C HIS A 29 1.17 3.23 0.98
N GLN A 30 2.44 3.13 1.38
CA GLN A 30 3.27 1.96 1.05
C GLN A 30 2.70 0.67 1.64
N THR A 31 2.25 0.68 2.90
CA THR A 31 1.59 -0.47 3.51
C THR A 31 0.32 -0.86 2.76
N MET A 32 -0.53 0.11 2.40
CA MET A 32 -1.77 -0.16 1.63
C MET A 32 -1.46 -0.71 0.23
N ALA A 33 -0.44 -0.17 -0.45
CA ALA A 33 0.02 -0.70 -1.73
C ALA A 33 0.43 -2.18 -1.61
N THR A 34 1.24 -2.54 -0.61
CA THR A 34 1.63 -3.93 -0.36
C THR A 34 0.42 -4.83 -0.06
N GLN A 35 -0.54 -4.35 0.72
CA GLN A 35 -1.76 -5.11 1.02
C GLN A 35 -2.56 -5.42 -0.25
N HIS A 36 -2.75 -4.44 -1.13
CA HIS A 36 -3.46 -4.65 -2.38
C HIS A 36 -2.69 -5.54 -3.36
N TRP A 37 -1.36 -5.45 -3.40
CA TRP A 37 -0.55 -6.39 -4.18
C TRP A 37 -0.77 -7.84 -3.72
N ASN A 38 -0.77 -8.07 -2.41
CA ASN A 38 -1.04 -9.39 -1.84
C ASN A 38 -2.46 -9.88 -2.18
N GLN A 39 -3.47 -8.99 -2.12
CA GLN A 39 -4.84 -9.32 -2.49
C GLN A 39 -4.98 -9.65 -3.99
N ALA A 40 -4.33 -8.89 -4.87
CA ALA A 40 -4.27 -9.20 -6.30
C ALA A 40 -3.66 -10.59 -6.54
N THR A 41 -2.60 -10.92 -5.82
CA THR A 41 -1.93 -12.23 -5.92
C THR A 41 -2.85 -13.38 -5.47
N ILE A 42 -3.60 -13.20 -4.39
CA ILE A 42 -4.60 -14.18 -3.92
C ILE A 42 -5.67 -14.41 -5.00
N HIS A 43 -6.20 -13.35 -5.60
CA HIS A 43 -7.21 -13.48 -6.65
C HIS A 43 -6.65 -14.08 -7.94
N MET A 44 -5.40 -13.79 -8.30
CA MET A 44 -4.72 -14.46 -9.40
C MET A 44 -4.68 -15.98 -9.20
N HIS A 45 -4.27 -16.44 -8.02
CA HIS A 45 -4.25 -17.88 -7.71
C HIS A 45 -5.65 -18.51 -7.67
N GLN A 46 -6.66 -17.77 -7.20
CA GLN A 46 -8.05 -18.24 -7.25
C GLN A 46 -8.56 -18.34 -8.69
N ALA A 47 -8.20 -17.40 -9.56
CA ALA A 47 -8.50 -17.48 -10.98
C ALA A 47 -7.82 -18.71 -11.61
N GLU A 48 -6.51 -18.90 -11.41
CA GLU A 48 -5.78 -20.09 -11.89
C GLU A 48 -6.47 -21.39 -11.45
N HIS A 49 -6.85 -21.49 -10.18
CA HIS A 49 -7.58 -22.64 -9.67
C HIS A 49 -8.90 -22.88 -10.42
N HIS A 50 -9.70 -21.84 -10.64
CA HIS A 50 -10.97 -21.97 -11.36
C HIS A 50 -10.78 -22.28 -12.85
N SER A 51 -9.73 -21.77 -13.48
CA SER A 51 -9.35 -22.15 -14.84
C SER A 51 -9.05 -23.66 -14.92
N ASP A 52 -8.28 -24.21 -13.98
CA ASP A 52 -7.97 -25.64 -13.93
C ASP A 52 -9.23 -26.48 -13.72
N GLN A 53 -10.11 -26.07 -12.80
CA GLN A 53 -11.38 -26.76 -12.56
C GLN A 53 -12.31 -26.71 -13.77
N ALA A 54 -12.37 -25.58 -14.49
CA ALA A 54 -13.16 -25.46 -15.73
C ALA A 54 -12.66 -26.44 -16.81
N HIS A 55 -11.33 -26.54 -17.00
CA HIS A 55 -10.73 -27.49 -17.93
C HIS A 55 -11.05 -28.94 -17.54
N ALA A 56 -10.90 -29.30 -16.27
CA ALA A 56 -11.20 -30.63 -15.79
C ALA A 56 -12.69 -30.99 -15.95
N ALA A 57 -13.60 -30.06 -15.63
CA ALA A 57 -15.04 -30.25 -15.82
C ALA A 57 -15.39 -30.46 -17.30
N GLN A 58 -14.79 -29.67 -18.20
CA GLN A 58 -14.99 -29.80 -19.64
C GLN A 58 -14.49 -31.16 -20.17
N GLN A 59 -13.33 -31.63 -19.73
CA GLN A 59 -12.79 -32.94 -20.13
C GLN A 59 -13.67 -34.11 -19.69
N ASN A 60 -14.40 -33.96 -18.58
CA ASN A 60 -15.34 -34.96 -18.06
C ASN A 60 -16.77 -34.81 -18.62
N GLY A 61 -17.00 -33.88 -19.57
CA GLY A 61 -18.33 -33.64 -20.16
C GLY A 61 -19.30 -32.86 -19.27
N HIS A 62 -18.86 -32.31 -18.16
CA HIS A 62 -19.68 -31.49 -17.25
C HIS A 62 -19.72 -30.03 -17.71
N HIS A 63 -20.37 -29.76 -18.84
CA HIS A 63 -20.34 -28.45 -19.49
C HIS A 63 -20.88 -27.31 -18.61
N GLN A 64 -21.98 -27.52 -17.88
CA GLN A 64 -22.53 -26.48 -17.00
C GLN A 64 -21.55 -26.12 -15.86
N LEU A 65 -20.92 -27.12 -15.24
CA LEU A 65 -19.93 -26.90 -14.20
C LEU A 65 -18.69 -26.16 -14.72
N ALA A 66 -18.29 -26.43 -15.96
CA ALA A 66 -17.19 -25.71 -16.60
C ALA A 66 -17.52 -24.21 -16.78
N GLU A 67 -18.74 -23.89 -17.20
CA GLU A 67 -19.22 -22.50 -17.31
C GLU A 67 -19.30 -21.79 -15.96
N ASP A 68 -19.75 -22.49 -14.92
CA ASP A 68 -19.79 -21.94 -13.55
C ASP A 68 -18.36 -21.57 -13.09
N HIS A 69 -17.37 -22.44 -13.35
CA HIS A 69 -15.97 -22.15 -13.03
C HIS A 69 -15.38 -21.03 -13.90
N ARG A 70 -15.74 -20.92 -15.18
CA ARG A 70 -15.34 -19.77 -16.02
C ARG A 70 -15.86 -18.45 -15.47
N THR A 71 -17.11 -18.44 -14.99
CA THR A 71 -17.69 -17.26 -14.37
C THR A 71 -16.91 -16.85 -13.10
N GLN A 72 -16.49 -17.83 -12.29
CA GLN A 72 -15.65 -17.55 -11.11
C GLN A 72 -14.23 -17.08 -11.48
N PHE A 73 -13.64 -17.64 -12.54
CA PHE A 73 -12.38 -17.16 -13.10
C PHE A 73 -12.48 -15.67 -13.47
N ASP A 74 -13.50 -15.28 -14.25
CA ASP A 74 -13.70 -13.89 -14.68
C ASP A 74 -13.93 -12.93 -13.50
N HIS A 75 -14.66 -13.40 -12.47
CA HIS A 75 -14.83 -12.66 -11.23
C HIS A 75 -13.48 -12.37 -10.55
N HIS A 76 -12.63 -13.39 -10.40
CA HIS A 76 -11.33 -13.23 -9.75
C HIS A 76 -10.35 -12.41 -10.58
N ILE A 77 -10.37 -12.51 -11.91
CA ILE A 77 -9.59 -11.61 -12.78
C ILE A 77 -10.02 -10.15 -12.60
N THR A 78 -11.33 -9.90 -12.51
CA THR A 78 -11.85 -8.55 -12.27
C THR A 78 -11.38 -7.99 -10.91
N GLN A 79 -11.45 -8.81 -9.86
CA GLN A 79 -10.98 -8.43 -8.53
C GLN A 79 -9.46 -8.23 -8.46
N MET A 80 -8.69 -9.08 -9.14
CA MET A 80 -7.23 -8.93 -9.28
C MET A 80 -6.89 -7.58 -9.90
N ASN A 81 -7.51 -7.24 -11.02
CA ASN A 81 -7.27 -5.96 -11.71
C ASN A 81 -7.63 -4.77 -10.82
N HIS A 82 -8.76 -4.83 -10.10
CA HIS A 82 -9.14 -3.80 -9.15
C HIS A 82 -8.05 -3.55 -8.10
N HIS A 83 -7.46 -4.60 -7.54
CA HIS A 83 -6.39 -4.46 -6.56
C HIS A 83 -5.05 -4.03 -7.16
N ILE A 84 -4.75 -4.39 -8.42
CA ILE A 84 -3.59 -3.84 -9.14
C ILE A 84 -3.75 -2.32 -9.29
N ASP A 85 -4.93 -1.84 -9.67
CA ASP A 85 -5.21 -0.41 -9.79
C ASP A 85 -5.08 0.31 -8.44
N GLN A 86 -5.61 -0.28 -7.36
CA GLN A 86 -5.47 0.26 -6.00
C GLN A 86 -4.02 0.27 -5.51
N HIS A 87 -3.25 -0.76 -5.82
CA HIS A 87 -1.82 -0.82 -5.55
C HIS A 87 -1.09 0.34 -6.24
N ALA A 88 -1.31 0.54 -7.53
CA ALA A 88 -0.72 1.64 -8.29
C ALA A 88 -1.13 3.01 -7.74
N HIS A 89 -2.40 3.18 -7.40
CA HIS A 89 -2.91 4.40 -6.78
C HIS A 89 -2.16 4.72 -5.48
N HIS A 90 -1.99 3.73 -4.59
CA HIS A 90 -1.31 3.95 -3.32
C HIS A 90 0.20 4.13 -3.45
N LEU A 91 0.87 3.48 -4.41
CA LEU A 91 2.26 3.80 -4.73
C LEU A 91 2.39 5.25 -5.18
N HIS A 92 1.53 5.71 -6.07
CA HIS A 92 1.53 7.10 -6.51
C HIS A 92 1.31 8.09 -5.35
N GLN A 93 0.36 7.82 -4.44
CA GLN A 93 0.16 8.66 -3.25
C GLN A 93 1.39 8.65 -2.32
N ALA A 94 2.04 7.50 -2.14
CA ALA A 94 3.27 7.42 -1.37
C ALA A 94 4.40 8.28 -1.99
N GLU A 95 4.56 8.24 -3.31
CA GLU A 95 5.52 9.08 -4.04
C GLU A 95 5.21 10.57 -3.86
N LEU A 96 3.94 10.98 -3.95
CA LEU A 96 3.54 12.37 -3.74
C LEU A 96 3.90 12.85 -2.33
N HIS A 97 3.63 12.05 -1.29
CA HIS A 97 4.03 12.39 0.08
C HIS A 97 5.56 12.38 0.25
N GLY A 98 6.27 11.42 -0.35
CA GLY A 98 7.73 11.34 -0.35
C GLY A 98 8.41 12.54 -1.01
N ALA A 99 7.81 13.08 -2.07
CA ALA A 99 8.29 14.27 -2.77
C ALA A 99 8.21 15.54 -1.91
N GLN A 100 7.30 15.60 -0.93
CA GLN A 100 7.20 16.72 0.02
C GLN A 100 8.26 16.68 1.12
N ILE A 101 9.05 15.60 1.22
CA ILE A 101 10.09 15.43 2.23
C ILE A 101 11.46 15.71 1.58
N PRO A 102 12.16 16.78 1.99
CA PRO A 102 13.49 17.08 1.50
C PRO A 102 14.46 15.92 1.78
N PRO A 103 15.44 15.62 0.90
CA PRO A 103 16.35 14.49 1.04
C PRO A 103 17.01 14.35 2.43
N GLY A 104 17.39 15.46 3.08
CA GLY A 104 17.98 15.47 4.43
C GLY A 104 17.01 15.20 5.59
N HIS A 105 15.71 15.05 5.32
CA HIS A 105 14.64 14.83 6.30
C HIS A 105 13.88 13.50 6.07
N ARG A 106 14.39 12.65 5.16
CA ARG A 106 13.79 11.36 4.80
C ARG A 106 14.13 10.21 5.75
N ARG A 107 14.74 10.50 6.91
CA ARG A 107 15.15 9.48 7.90
C ARG A 107 13.98 8.54 8.17
N SER A 108 14.22 7.25 8.00
CA SER A 108 13.27 6.21 8.38
C SER A 108 13.17 6.16 9.90
N ILE A 109 12.05 5.65 10.41
CA ILE A 109 11.84 5.45 11.84
C ILE A 109 12.87 4.44 12.41
N ASP A 110 13.47 3.61 11.54
CA ASP A 110 14.55 2.68 11.88
C ASP A 110 15.91 3.36 12.19
N GLU A 111 16.07 4.66 11.92
CA GLU A 111 17.30 5.41 12.26
C GLU A 111 17.24 6.09 13.64
N LEU A 112 16.26 5.73 14.48
CA LEU A 112 16.06 6.30 15.82
C LEU A 112 16.35 5.35 16.99
N ASP A 113 16.89 4.15 16.73
CA ASP A 113 17.39 3.20 17.75
C ASP A 113 18.88 2.84 17.55
#